data_AF-A0A445CNV3-F1
#
_entry.id   AF-A0A445CNV3-F1
#
_cell.length_a   1.000
_cell.length_b   1.000
_cell.length_c   1.000
_cell.angle_alpha   90.00
_cell.angle_beta   90.00
_cell.angle_gamma   90.00
#
_symmetry.space_group_name_H-M   'P 1'
#
loop_
_entity.id
_entity.type
_entity.pdbx_description
1 polymer ?
#
loop_
_entity_poly.entity_id
_entity_poly.type
_entity_poly.pdbx_seq_one_letter_code
_entity_poly.pdbx_strand_id
1 'polypeptide(L)'
;MYTMGTISQDHDKLDSDTIADVIKPLVEVDPSIKVKPIIAKIQSKFNYTINYRNAWFVKQKSIAKFFYDWEVSYRILSAIIGQNRSTTKTTKDLKNRMLIP
;
A
#
# COMPACT_ATOMS: atom_id res chain seq x y z
N MET A 1 -8.00 2.29 53.28
CA MET A 1 -7.38 2.72 52.01
C MET A 1 -6.60 1.54 51.44
N TYR A 2 -7.07 0.94 50.35
CA TYR A 2 -6.27 0.07 49.50
C TYR A 2 -6.59 0.41 48.05
N THR A 3 -5.53 0.72 47.31
CA THR A 3 -5.49 1.24 45.95
C THR A 3 -6.16 0.28 44.98
N MET A 4 -7.25 0.72 44.34
CA MET A 4 -7.76 0.04 43.15
C MET A 4 -6.67 0.11 42.09
N GLY A 5 -6.05 -1.04 41.81
CA GLY A 5 -5.15 -1.20 40.69
C GLY A 5 -5.91 -0.81 39.43
N THR A 6 -5.53 0.31 38.84
CA THR A 6 -5.89 0.67 37.47
C THR A 6 -5.35 -0.44 36.57
N ILE A 7 -6.23 -1.36 36.18
CA ILE A 7 -5.98 -2.31 35.11
C ILE A 7 -5.64 -1.45 33.90
N SER A 8 -4.36 -1.43 33.53
CA SER A 8 -3.93 -0.71 32.35
C SER A 8 -4.61 -1.39 31.16
N GLN A 9 -5.67 -0.77 30.65
CA GLN A 9 -6.27 -1.13 29.37
C GLN A 9 -5.39 -0.62 28.23
N ASP A 10 -4.07 -0.86 28.30
CA ASP A 10 -3.23 -0.85 27.11
C ASP A 10 -3.61 -2.10 26.30
N HIS A 11 -4.76 -2.02 25.66
CA HIS A 11 -5.03 -2.82 24.49
C HIS A 11 -3.96 -2.44 23.48
N ASP A 12 -3.06 -3.38 23.23
CA ASP A 12 -2.01 -3.33 22.24
C ASP A 12 -2.49 -2.50 21.04
N LYS A 13 -1.95 -1.28 20.91
CA LYS A 13 -2.48 -0.26 20.01
C LYS A 13 -2.60 -0.88 18.64
N LEU A 14 -3.85 -1.14 18.23
CA LEU A 14 -4.14 -1.87 17.01
C LEU A 14 -3.39 -1.19 15.88
N ASP A 15 -2.36 -1.88 15.39
CA ASP A 15 -1.29 -1.22 14.68
C ASP A 15 -1.84 -0.61 13.39
N SER A 16 -1.57 0.69 13.20
CA SER A 16 -2.14 1.46 12.10
C SER A 16 -1.77 0.89 10.74
N ASP A 17 -0.60 0.24 10.62
CA ASP A 17 -0.19 -0.45 9.40
C ASP A 17 -1.05 -1.68 9.14
N THR A 18 -1.28 -2.49 10.17
CA THR A 18 -2.14 -3.68 10.12
C THR A 18 -3.56 -3.32 9.68
N ILE A 19 -4.13 -2.23 10.21
CA ILE A 19 -5.46 -1.77 9.79
C ILE A 19 -5.43 -1.26 8.34
N ALA A 20 -4.41 -0.50 7.97
CA ALA A 20 -4.25 0.03 6.61
C ALA A 20 -4.17 -1.07 5.55
N ASP A 21 -3.56 -2.21 5.87
CA ASP A 21 -3.51 -3.38 4.98
C ASP A 21 -4.88 -4.08 4.89
N VAL A 22 -5.63 -4.14 5.99
CA VAL A 22 -6.99 -4.70 6.01
C VAL A 22 -7.99 -3.87 5.19
N ILE A 23 -7.85 -2.54 5.18
CA ILE A 23 -8.75 -1.64 4.44
C ILE A 23 -8.26 -1.36 3.01
N LYS A 24 -7.03 -1.72 2.66
CA LYS A 24 -6.46 -1.61 1.31
C LYS A 24 -7.43 -2.06 0.20
N PRO A 25 -8.01 -3.28 0.23
CA PRO A 25 -8.92 -3.70 -0.82
C PRO A 25 -10.19 -2.85 -0.94
N LEU A 26 -10.68 -2.22 0.16
CA LEU A 26 -11.82 -1.30 0.05
C LEU A 26 -11.42 0.01 -0.66
N VAL A 27 -10.23 0.51 -0.37
CA VAL A 27 -9.70 1.75 -0.96
C VAL A 27 -9.35 1.56 -2.44
N GLU A 28 -8.90 0.37 -2.82
CA GLU A 28 -8.62 0.01 -4.22
C GLU A 28 -9.89 -0.01 -5.07
N VAL A 29 -10.97 -0.58 -4.55
CA VAL A 29 -12.26 -0.66 -5.26
C VAL A 29 -12.92 0.71 -5.36
N ASP A 30 -12.89 1.50 -4.28
CA ASP A 30 -13.40 2.87 -4.27
C ASP A 30 -12.52 3.80 -3.40
N PRO A 31 -11.61 4.57 -4.02
CA PRO A 31 -10.78 5.55 -3.32
C PRO A 31 -11.60 6.66 -2.64
N SER A 32 -12.80 6.94 -3.14
CA SER A 32 -13.70 7.97 -2.64
C SER A 32 -14.56 7.49 -1.46
N ILE A 33 -14.35 6.26 -0.98
CA ILE A 33 -15.10 5.67 0.14
C ILE A 33 -15.13 6.58 1.37
N LYS A 34 -16.31 6.73 1.98
CA LYS A 34 -16.46 7.53 3.20
C LYS A 34 -15.81 6.82 4.39
N VAL A 35 -15.41 7.59 5.41
CA VAL A 35 -14.78 7.05 6.64
C VAL A 35 -15.73 6.19 7.47
N LYS A 36 -17.06 6.47 7.43
CA LYS A 36 -18.06 5.70 8.18
C LYS A 36 -18.03 4.19 7.88
N PRO A 37 -18.08 3.75 6.61
CA PRO A 37 -17.85 2.35 6.23
C PRO A 37 -16.55 1.75 6.77
N ILE A 38 -15.47 2.53 6.78
CA ILE A 38 -14.16 2.08 7.26
C ILE A 38 -14.22 1.79 8.77
N ILE A 39 -14.82 2.69 9.56
CA ILE A 39 -15.03 2.50 11.00
C ILE A 39 -15.85 1.23 11.24
N ALA A 40 -16.96 1.04 10.52
CA ALA A 40 -17.81 -0.15 10.66
C ALA A 40 -17.04 -1.45 10.35
N LYS A 41 -16.19 -1.44 9.32
CA LYS A 41 -15.36 -2.59 8.97
C LYS A 41 -14.33 -2.91 10.05
N ILE A 42 -13.67 -1.89 10.61
CA ILE A 42 -12.69 -2.03 11.69
C ILE A 42 -13.38 -2.56 12.95
N GLN A 43 -14.52 -1.99 13.31
CA GLN A 43 -15.30 -2.43 14.47
C GLN A 43 -15.76 -3.89 14.32
N SER A 44 -16.27 -4.27 13.15
CA SER A 44 -16.68 -5.66 12.90
C SER A 44 -15.51 -6.64 12.94
N LYS A 45 -14.32 -6.25 12.47
CA LYS A 45 -13.17 -7.17 12.35
C LYS A 45 -12.35 -7.29 13.63
N PHE A 46 -12.22 -6.19 14.36
CA PHE A 46 -11.34 -6.10 15.53
C PHE A 46 -12.10 -5.96 16.84
N ASN A 47 -13.44 -5.91 16.80
CA ASN A 47 -14.30 -5.62 17.94
C ASN A 47 -13.88 -4.33 18.68
N TYR A 48 -13.32 -3.38 17.94
CA TYR A 48 -12.75 -2.14 18.46
C TYR A 48 -13.34 -0.92 17.75
N THR A 49 -13.80 0.05 18.54
CA THR A 49 -14.34 1.30 18.02
C THR A 49 -13.23 2.33 17.84
N ILE A 50 -12.80 2.51 16.60
CA ILE A 50 -11.82 3.54 16.24
C ILE A 50 -12.49 4.91 16.14
N ASN A 51 -11.80 5.97 16.60
CA ASN A 51 -12.28 7.33 16.42
C ASN A 51 -12.22 7.75 14.93
N TYR A 52 -13.01 8.76 14.55
CA TYR A 52 -13.08 9.22 13.16
C TYR A 52 -11.74 9.71 12.61
N ARG A 53 -10.95 10.43 13.42
CA ARG A 53 -9.66 11.00 13.02
C ARG A 53 -8.63 9.91 12.68
N ASN A 54 -8.58 8.86 13.49
CA ASN A 54 -7.71 7.72 13.31
C ASN A 54 -8.15 6.90 12.10
N ALA A 55 -9.46 6.70 11.91
CA ALA A 55 -9.99 6.05 10.72
C ALA A 55 -9.67 6.84 9.43
N TRP A 56 -9.74 8.17 9.48
CA TRP A 56 -9.28 9.04 8.39
C TRP A 56 -7.79 8.86 8.12
N PHE A 57 -6.94 8.85 9.15
CA PHE A 57 -5.50 8.66 9.01
C PHE A 57 -5.16 7.31 8.39
N VAL A 58 -5.82 6.24 8.85
CA VAL A 58 -5.69 4.88 8.31
C VAL A 58 -6.10 4.85 6.83
N LYS A 59 -7.20 5.51 6.44
CA LYS A 59 -7.59 5.66 5.03
C LYS A 59 -6.47 6.31 4.21
N GLN A 60 -5.95 7.45 4.65
CA GLN A 60 -4.88 8.17 3.96
C GLN A 60 -3.61 7.32 3.84
N LYS A 61 -3.25 6.58 4.89
CA LYS A 61 -2.09 5.68 4.90
C LYS A 61 -2.27 4.51 3.93
N SER A 62 -3.47 3.95 3.84
CA SER A 62 -3.80 2.88 2.90
C SER A 62 -3.75 3.37 1.44
N ILE A 63 -4.26 4.58 1.17
CA ILE A 63 -4.07 5.27 -0.12
C ILE A 63 -2.59 5.43 -0.40
N ALA A 64 -1.81 6.01 0.52
CA ALA A 64 -0.38 6.23 0.32
C ALA A 64 0.37 4.92 0.02
N LYS A 65 0.06 3.82 0.74
CA LYS A 65 0.62 2.48 0.46
C LYS A 65 0.26 1.97 -0.93
N PHE A 66 -0.99 2.14 -1.36
CA PHE A 66 -1.43 1.77 -2.71
C PHE A 66 -0.70 2.59 -3.77
N PHE A 67 -0.56 3.91 -3.53
CA PHE A 67 0.09 4.79 -4.49
C PHE A 67 1.62 4.59 -4.54
N TYR A 68 2.26 4.26 -3.42
CA TYR A 68 3.68 3.91 -3.43
C TYR A 68 3.99 2.68 -4.30
N ASP A 69 3.07 1.72 -4.36
CA ASP A 69 3.23 0.49 -5.14
C ASP A 69 3.15 0.73 -6.67
N TRP A 70 2.32 1.68 -7.13
CA TRP A 70 2.31 2.03 -8.57
C TRP A 70 3.58 2.75 -9.00
N GLU A 71 4.19 3.55 -8.12
CA GLU A 71 5.44 4.25 -8.44
C GLU A 71 6.56 3.23 -8.70
N VAL A 72 6.63 2.20 -7.86
CA VAL A 72 7.55 1.06 -8.05
C VAL A 72 7.25 0.34 -9.37
N SER A 73 5.98 0.05 -9.65
CA SER A 73 5.56 -0.58 -10.91
C SER A 73 5.95 0.24 -12.14
N TYR A 74 5.78 1.55 -12.09
CA TYR A 74 6.16 2.47 -13.17
C TYR A 74 7.68 2.55 -13.34
N ARG A 75 8.45 2.59 -12.25
CA ARG A 75 9.92 2.54 -12.28
C ARG A 75 10.42 1.24 -12.90
N ILE A 76 9.81 0.09 -12.58
CA ILE A 76 10.16 -1.21 -13.16
C ILE A 76 9.86 -1.22 -14.67
N LEU A 77 8.67 -0.78 -15.08
CA LEU A 77 8.27 -0.75 -16.49
C LEU A 77 9.19 0.16 -17.32
N SER A 78 9.49 1.37 -16.81
CA SER A 78 10.39 2.31 -17.50
C SER A 78 11.82 1.76 -17.63
N ALA A 79 12.32 1.05 -16.62
CA ALA A 79 13.62 0.38 -16.69
C ALA A 79 13.64 -0.75 -17.74
N ILE A 80 12.61 -1.60 -17.79
CA ILE A 80 12.50 -2.69 -18.78
C ILE A 80 12.46 -2.13 -20.21
N ILE A 81 11.64 -1.10 -20.44
CA ILE A 81 11.54 -0.45 -21.76
C ILE A 81 12.86 0.21 -22.14
N GLY A 82 13.55 0.85 -21.18
CA GLY A 82 14.88 1.42 -21.37
C GLY A 82 15.93 0.38 -21.74
N GLN A 83 15.92 -0.79 -21.10
CA GLN A 83 16.89 -1.86 -21.33
C GLN A 83 16.69 -2.58 -22.67
N ASN A 84 15.44 -2.77 -23.10
CA ASN A 84 15.11 -3.36 -24.41
C ASN A 84 15.51 -2.47 -25.60
N ARG A 85 15.62 -1.15 -25.41
CA ARG A 85 16.19 -0.25 -26.44
C ARG A 85 17.70 -0.43 -26.64
N SER A 86 18.43 -0.89 -25.63
CA SER A 86 19.87 -1.14 -25.74
C SER A 86 20.17 -2.47 -26.43
N THR A 87 19.38 -3.52 -26.15
CA THR A 87 19.58 -4.86 -26.72
C THR A 87 19.21 -4.96 -28.21
N THR A 88 18.26 -4.13 -28.69
CA THR A 88 17.87 -4.05 -30.10
C THR A 88 18.91 -3.32 -30.98
N LYS A 89 19.72 -2.44 -30.40
CA LYS A 89 20.87 -1.83 -31.11
C LYS A 89 22.00 -2.85 -31.26
N THR A 90 22.38 -3.55 -30.19
CA THR A 90 23.45 -4.56 -30.21
C THR A 90 23.14 -5.75 -31.11
N THR A 91 21.89 -6.22 -31.19
CA THR A 91 21.51 -7.33 -32.11
C THR A 91 21.49 -6.91 -33.58
N LYS A 92 21.18 -5.65 -33.91
CA LYS A 92 21.34 -5.10 -35.27
C LYS A 92 22.81 -4.89 -35.62
N ASP A 93 23.61 -4.39 -34.68
CA ASP A 93 25.06 -4.24 -34.82
C ASP A 93 25.76 -5.60 -35.03
N LEU A 94 25.42 -6.62 -34.24
CA LEU A 94 25.98 -7.97 -34.38
C LEU A 94 25.56 -8.63 -35.71
N LYS A 95 24.32 -8.43 -36.17
CA LYS A 95 23.87 -8.91 -37.49
C LYS A 95 24.59 -8.21 -38.64
N ASN A 96 24.83 -6.89 -38.55
CA ASN A 96 25.62 -6.17 -39.55
C ASN A 96 27.12 -6.52 -39.52
N ARG A 97 27.66 -6.99 -38.38
CA ARG A 97 29.05 -7.44 -38.26
C ARG A 97 29.29 -8.88 -38.71
N MET A 98 28.25 -9.71 -38.68
CA MET A 98 28.30 -11.13 -39.08
C MET A 98 27.93 -11.34 -40.56
N LEU A 99 27.43 -10.29 -41.24
CA LEU A 99 27.25 -10.19 -42.69
C LEU A 99 28.36 -9.31 -43.28
N ILE A 100 29.57 -9.86 -43.35
CA ILE A 100 30.61 -9.42 -44.28
C ILE A 100 30.99 -10.69 -45.07
N PRO A 101 31.05 -10.67 -46.41
CA PRO A 101 31.53 -11.82 -47.19
C PRO A 101 32.93 -12.25 -46.80
#